data_AF-A0A429N7U8-F1
#
_entry.id   AF-A0A429N7U8-F1
#
_cell.length_a   1.000
_cell.length_b   1.000
_cell.length_c   1.000
_cell.angle_alpha   90.00
_cell.angle_beta   90.00
_cell.angle_gamma   90.00
#
_symmetry.space_group_name_H-M   'P 1'
#
loop_
_entity.id
_entity.type
_entity.pdbx_description
1 polymer ?
#
loop_
_entity_poly.entity_id
_entity_poly.type
_entity_poly.pdbx_seq_one_letter_code
_entity_poly.pdbx_strand_id
1 'polypeptide(L)'
;MATRCLKCDRPDWLDVWQVLGRPSRSRLQQLRNLASRTNQALKSGTFDPQVFRAELDRSGWAGPLDAARRTLAERGATGGEDTEQTSAAQDPDTRPRPEHVVPSLAGDGAPVDAPEPARTTAQQPRHPRPEEPGSPVAVPDSVPPAAGLAQHLQDAAAADRTCNTHEAVRLELMAALLRADLKPESTAIVDVSCVTGTGLAVYEVLGDGRTGHADLRAGAARLLEVARTLPEEPQRRYLVLCAPPAEPWSASCVRDVLGVDVVWRTQDGGWEGDEVTAALGAG
;
A
#
# COMPACT_ATOMS: atom_id res chain seq x y z
N MET A 1 6.77 15.64 -8.36
CA MET A 1 7.12 14.43 -7.59
C MET A 1 6.19 14.25 -6.39
N ALA A 2 6.41 14.86 -5.23
CA ALA A 2 5.66 14.58 -3.97
C ALA A 2 4.14 14.35 -4.09
N THR A 3 3.39 15.25 -4.74
CA THR A 3 1.92 15.10 -4.91
C THR A 3 1.51 13.83 -5.67
N ARG A 4 2.32 13.38 -6.63
CA ARG A 4 2.11 12.14 -7.41
C ARG A 4 2.21 10.91 -6.51
N CYS A 5 3.24 10.86 -5.65
CA CYS A 5 3.42 9.79 -4.66
C CYS A 5 2.39 9.83 -3.51
N LEU A 6 1.77 10.99 -3.24
CA LEU A 6 0.72 11.12 -2.22
C LEU A 6 -0.68 10.69 -2.70
N LYS A 7 -0.91 10.74 -4.02
CA LYS A 7 -2.17 10.38 -4.69
C LYS A 7 -2.15 9.03 -5.40
N CYS A 8 -0.97 8.57 -5.83
CA CYS A 8 -0.79 7.41 -6.72
C CYS A 8 -1.55 7.54 -8.05
N ASP A 9 -1.72 8.76 -8.57
CA ASP A 9 -2.63 9.11 -9.68
C ASP A 9 -1.99 9.05 -11.09
N ARG A 10 -0.78 8.49 -11.23
CA ARG A 10 -0.05 8.35 -12.49
C ARG A 10 0.79 7.07 -12.48
N PRO A 11 0.97 6.36 -13.61
CA PRO A 11 1.65 5.06 -13.64
C PRO A 11 3.10 5.10 -13.13
N ASP A 12 3.78 6.24 -13.28
CA ASP A 12 5.15 6.45 -12.82
C ASP A 12 5.28 6.76 -11.30
N TRP A 13 4.18 6.77 -10.53
CA TRP A 13 4.21 7.18 -9.11
C TRP A 13 5.20 6.36 -8.27
N LEU A 14 5.33 5.07 -8.58
CA LEU A 14 6.20 4.13 -7.86
C LEU A 14 7.68 4.39 -8.15
N ASP A 15 8.04 4.62 -9.42
CA ASP A 15 9.40 5.01 -9.80
C ASP A 15 9.79 6.34 -9.15
N VAL A 16 8.91 7.34 -9.22
CA VAL A 16 9.12 8.65 -8.56
C VAL A 16 9.25 8.50 -7.03
N TRP A 17 8.61 7.51 -6.42
CA TRP A 17 8.77 7.20 -4.99
C TRP A 17 10.09 6.49 -4.68
N GLN A 18 10.54 5.57 -5.54
CA GLN A 18 11.85 4.92 -5.42
C GLN A 18 12.99 5.94 -5.59
N VAL A 19 12.93 6.79 -6.63
CA VAL A 19 13.90 7.87 -6.92
C VAL A 19 14.00 8.89 -5.77
N LEU A 20 12.92 9.12 -5.01
CA LEU A 20 12.96 9.96 -3.80
C LEU A 20 13.50 9.26 -2.54
N GLY A 21 13.98 8.01 -2.64
CA GLY A 21 14.51 7.24 -1.52
C GLY A 21 13.44 6.61 -0.64
N ARG A 22 12.36 6.07 -1.24
CA ARG A 22 11.22 5.41 -0.55
C ARG A 22 10.63 6.20 0.65
N PRO A 23 10.35 7.52 0.52
CA PRO A 23 9.99 8.37 1.66
C PRO A 23 8.60 8.04 2.25
N SER A 24 8.47 8.24 3.56
CA SER A 24 7.19 8.10 4.28
C SER A 24 6.16 9.17 3.86
N ARG A 25 4.87 8.88 4.10
CA ARG A 25 3.75 9.81 3.81
C ARG A 25 3.91 11.17 4.52
N SER A 26 4.46 11.20 5.74
CA SER A 26 4.74 12.44 6.47
C SER A 26 5.89 13.24 5.82
N ARG A 27 6.99 12.59 5.43
CA ARG A 27 8.08 13.25 4.67
C ARG A 27 7.59 13.79 3.32
N LEU A 28 6.77 13.03 2.60
CA LEU A 28 6.17 13.49 1.34
C LEU A 28 5.25 14.71 1.54
N GLN A 29 4.48 14.76 2.64
CA GLN A 29 3.66 15.90 3.01
C GLN A 29 4.52 17.14 3.33
N GLN A 30 5.66 16.97 4.01
CA GLN A 30 6.64 18.03 4.26
C GLN A 30 7.23 18.58 2.95
N LEU A 31 7.69 17.71 2.05
CA LEU A 31 8.24 18.10 0.75
C LEU A 31 7.22 18.87 -0.10
N ARG A 32 5.97 18.39 -0.13
CA ARG A 32 4.86 19.08 -0.79
C ARG A 32 4.64 20.48 -0.20
N ASN A 33 4.61 20.59 1.14
CA ASN A 33 4.37 21.86 1.83
C ASN A 33 5.53 22.85 1.64
N LEU A 34 6.79 22.38 1.64
CA LEU A 34 7.97 23.17 1.29
C LEU A 34 7.84 23.72 -0.13
N ALA A 35 7.60 22.84 -1.11
CA ALA A 35 7.41 23.24 -2.50
C ALA A 35 6.25 24.23 -2.69
N SER A 36 5.13 24.08 -1.96
CA SER A 36 4.04 25.06 -1.96
C SER A 36 4.47 26.43 -1.41
N ARG A 37 5.22 26.49 -0.30
CA ARG A 37 5.75 27.74 0.26
C ARG A 37 6.71 28.42 -0.70
N THR A 38 7.67 27.68 -1.27
CA THR A 38 8.63 28.23 -2.25
C THR A 38 7.92 28.78 -3.48
N ASN A 39 6.95 28.05 -4.03
CA ASN A 39 6.15 28.53 -5.16
C ASN A 39 5.30 29.78 -4.82
N GLN A 40 4.84 29.91 -3.57
CA GLN A 40 4.12 31.11 -3.15
C GLN A 40 5.07 32.30 -2.98
N ALA A 41 6.23 32.12 -2.34
CA ALA A 41 7.25 33.15 -2.19
C ALA A 41 7.79 33.67 -3.53
N LEU A 42 7.97 32.79 -4.51
CA LEU A 42 8.31 33.16 -5.89
C LEU A 42 7.21 34.01 -6.55
N LYS A 43 5.93 33.65 -6.34
CA LYS A 43 4.78 34.41 -6.89
C LYS A 43 4.55 35.76 -6.21
N SER A 44 4.90 35.91 -4.94
CA SER A 44 4.82 37.19 -4.20
C SER A 44 6.06 38.06 -4.35
N GLY A 45 7.11 37.60 -5.07
CA GLY A 45 8.38 38.32 -5.18
C GLY A 45 9.20 38.35 -3.88
N THR A 46 8.84 37.54 -2.89
CA THR A 46 9.46 37.49 -1.55
C THR A 46 10.36 36.25 -1.38
N PHE A 47 11.01 35.80 -2.46
CA PHE A 47 11.88 34.62 -2.44
C PHE A 47 13.32 35.00 -2.07
N ASP A 48 13.77 34.55 -0.90
CA ASP A 48 15.16 34.62 -0.46
C ASP A 48 15.85 33.26 -0.65
N PRO A 49 16.91 33.16 -1.49
CA PRO A 49 17.64 31.91 -1.71
C PRO A 49 18.34 31.34 -0.47
N GLN A 50 18.77 32.17 0.48
CA GLN A 50 19.44 31.74 1.71
C GLN A 50 18.43 31.18 2.72
N VAL A 51 17.28 31.84 2.88
CA VAL A 51 16.17 31.32 3.69
C VAL A 51 15.69 29.98 3.12
N PHE A 52 15.55 29.87 1.80
CA PHE A 52 15.17 28.62 1.14
C PHE A 52 16.17 27.47 1.39
N ARG A 53 17.49 27.73 1.28
CA ARG A 53 18.52 26.73 1.64
C ARG A 53 18.38 26.28 3.10
N ALA A 54 18.30 27.24 4.03
CA ALA A 54 18.17 26.94 5.45
C ALA A 54 16.86 26.20 5.81
N GLU A 55 15.75 26.39 5.08
CA GLU A 55 14.54 25.56 5.21
C GLU A 55 14.73 24.16 4.60
N LEU A 56 15.37 24.06 3.43
CA LEU A 56 15.62 22.78 2.75
C LEU A 56 16.54 21.86 3.57
N ASP A 57 17.62 22.40 4.11
CA ASP A 57 18.56 21.70 4.97
C ASP A 57 17.89 21.24 6.27
N ARG A 58 17.17 22.14 6.95
CA ARG A 58 16.40 21.84 8.18
C ARG A 58 15.30 20.80 7.94
N SER A 59 14.74 20.72 6.73
CA SER A 59 13.76 19.69 6.36
C SER A 59 14.38 18.31 6.05
N GLY A 60 15.71 18.21 6.02
CA GLY A 60 16.43 16.97 5.71
C GLY A 60 16.19 16.47 4.28
N TRP A 61 15.84 17.35 3.34
CA TRP A 61 15.52 17.01 1.95
C TRP A 61 16.61 17.33 0.94
N ALA A 62 17.63 18.13 1.28
CA ALA A 62 18.75 18.46 0.39
C ALA A 62 19.41 17.20 -0.20
N GLY A 63 19.99 16.34 0.65
CA GLY A 63 20.64 15.10 0.22
C GLY A 63 19.75 14.14 -0.61
N PRO A 64 18.53 13.82 -0.16
CA PRO A 64 17.61 12.98 -0.94
C PRO A 64 17.20 13.57 -2.29
N LEU A 65 17.05 14.90 -2.42
CA LEU A 65 16.77 15.54 -3.71
C LEU A 65 17.99 15.58 -4.63
N ASP A 66 19.22 15.73 -4.09
CA ASP A 66 20.45 15.63 -4.88
C ASP A 66 20.79 14.19 -5.29
N ALA A 67 20.38 13.19 -4.52
CA ALA A 67 20.40 11.79 -4.94
C ALA A 67 19.40 11.56 -6.09
N ALA A 68 18.14 11.96 -5.91
CA ALA A 68 17.10 11.88 -6.94
C ALA A 68 17.51 12.58 -8.25
N ARG A 69 18.13 13.77 -8.16
CA ARG A 69 18.63 14.55 -9.29
C ARG A 69 19.73 13.82 -10.06
N ARG A 70 20.65 13.13 -9.37
CA ARG A 70 21.71 12.33 -10.02
C ARG A 70 21.12 11.12 -10.73
N THR A 71 20.25 10.35 -10.07
CA THR A 71 19.57 9.19 -10.71
C THR A 71 18.75 9.57 -11.94
N LEU A 72 18.10 10.74 -11.95
CA LEU A 72 17.41 11.24 -13.13
C LEU A 72 18.36 11.71 -14.24
N ALA A 73 19.50 12.29 -13.90
CA ALA A 73 20.53 12.68 -14.88
C ALA A 73 21.24 11.47 -15.49
N GLU A 74 21.56 10.46 -14.69
CA GLU A 74 22.14 9.17 -15.11
C GLU A 74 21.21 8.48 -16.12
N ARG A 75 19.92 8.35 -15.79
CA ARG A 75 18.88 7.81 -16.69
C ARG A 75 18.73 8.61 -17.98
N GLY A 76 18.83 9.94 -17.90
CA GLY A 76 18.76 10.83 -19.07
C GLY A 76 19.96 10.66 -19.99
N ALA A 77 21.17 10.46 -19.45
CA ALA A 77 22.37 10.17 -20.24
C ALA A 77 22.28 8.80 -20.93
N THR A 78 21.83 7.76 -20.24
CA THR A 78 21.62 6.41 -20.83
C THR A 78 20.45 6.34 -21.81
N GLY A 79 19.59 7.36 -21.87
CA GLY A 79 18.48 7.47 -22.82
C GLY A 79 18.78 8.36 -24.03
N GLY A 80 20.03 8.82 -24.19
CA GLY A 80 20.43 9.73 -25.28
C GLY A 80 20.86 9.04 -26.59
N GLU A 81 21.07 7.73 -26.57
CA GLU A 81 21.62 6.96 -27.72
C GLU A 81 20.55 6.17 -28.49
N ASP A 82 19.30 6.68 -28.58
CA ASP A 82 18.30 6.17 -29.52
C ASP A 82 17.16 7.18 -29.78
N THR A 83 17.41 8.17 -30.66
CA THR A 83 16.48 8.79 -31.64
C THR A 83 17.05 10.14 -32.10
N GLU A 84 17.83 10.13 -33.18
CA GLU A 84 17.91 11.26 -34.10
C GLU A 84 17.65 10.76 -35.53
N GLN A 85 17.11 11.65 -36.37
CA GLN A 85 16.91 11.45 -37.81
C GLN A 85 15.96 10.32 -38.25
N THR A 86 14.67 10.64 -38.26
CA THR A 86 14.00 10.85 -39.57
C THR A 86 13.03 12.03 -39.46
N SER A 87 13.39 13.13 -40.12
CA SER A 87 12.48 14.26 -40.32
C SER A 87 12.02 14.27 -41.78
N ALA A 88 10.75 13.99 -42.01
CA ALA A 88 10.08 14.18 -43.28
C ALA A 88 8.62 14.56 -42.99
N ALA A 89 8.25 15.81 -43.23
CA ALA A 89 6.89 16.29 -43.00
C ALA A 89 6.01 16.07 -44.25
N GLN A 90 4.78 15.59 -44.05
CA GLN A 90 3.67 15.84 -44.98
C GLN A 90 2.30 15.53 -44.34
N ASP A 91 1.32 16.38 -44.69
CA ASP A 91 -0.10 16.38 -44.32
C ASP A 91 -0.79 17.37 -45.29
N PRO A 92 -2.09 17.27 -45.68
CA PRO A 92 -3.09 16.22 -45.42
C PRO A 92 -3.72 15.61 -46.71
N ASP A 93 -4.74 14.77 -46.50
CA ASP A 93 -5.95 14.55 -47.34
C ASP A 93 -5.83 14.06 -48.81
N THR A 94 -6.20 12.78 -49.03
CA THR A 94 -7.34 12.48 -49.93
C THR A 94 -7.98 11.13 -49.57
N ARG A 95 -9.32 11.03 -49.63
CA ARG A 95 -10.06 9.73 -49.71
C ARG A 95 -10.27 9.32 -51.18
N PRO A 96 -10.57 8.04 -51.45
CA PRO A 96 -12.00 7.74 -51.68
C PRO A 96 -12.50 6.44 -51.03
N ARG A 97 -13.83 6.27 -51.07
CA ARG A 97 -14.63 5.19 -50.48
C ARG A 97 -15.26 4.34 -51.59
N PRO A 98 -15.24 3.00 -51.54
CA PRO A 98 -16.13 2.15 -52.32
C PRO A 98 -17.52 2.08 -51.67
N GLU A 99 -18.58 2.11 -52.48
CA GLU A 99 -19.98 2.03 -52.04
C GLU A 99 -20.66 0.76 -52.57
N HIS A 100 -21.98 0.63 -52.32
CA HIS A 100 -22.92 -0.43 -52.73
C HIS A 100 -23.22 -1.50 -51.65
N VAL A 101 -24.46 -2.00 -51.50
CA VAL A 101 -25.76 -1.55 -52.08
C VAL A 101 -26.91 -1.85 -51.10
N VAL A 102 -28.03 -1.14 -51.24
CA VAL A 102 -29.28 -1.35 -50.45
C VAL A 102 -30.42 -1.72 -51.40
N PRO A 103 -31.33 -2.62 -50.99
CA PRO A 103 -32.76 -2.29 -51.01
C PRO A 103 -33.43 -2.64 -49.66
N SER A 104 -34.29 -1.84 -49.03
CA SER A 104 -35.29 -0.83 -49.46
C SER A 104 -36.65 -1.40 -49.87
N LEU A 105 -37.67 -1.10 -49.05
CA LEU A 105 -39.13 -0.94 -49.26
C LEU A 105 -39.68 -0.56 -47.86
N ALA A 106 -40.11 0.67 -47.56
CA ALA A 106 -41.35 1.36 -47.93
C ALA A 106 -42.60 0.77 -47.24
N GLY A 107 -43.55 1.53 -46.65
CA GLY A 107 -43.64 2.98 -46.33
C GLY A 107 -44.05 3.16 -44.84
N ASP A 108 -44.72 4.21 -44.38
CA ASP A 108 -45.22 5.44 -45.03
C ASP A 108 -45.59 6.48 -43.94
N GLY A 109 -45.86 7.74 -44.31
CA GLY A 109 -46.52 8.73 -43.44
C GLY A 109 -45.63 9.82 -42.83
N ALA A 110 -45.87 11.08 -43.23
CA ALA A 110 -45.22 12.29 -42.74
C ALA A 110 -46.22 13.15 -41.90
N PRO A 111 -45.98 14.45 -41.65
CA PRO A 111 -45.24 14.98 -40.50
C PRO A 111 -46.11 15.94 -39.65
N VAL A 112 -45.51 16.72 -38.73
CA VAL A 112 -45.77 18.17 -38.50
C VAL A 112 -44.78 18.76 -37.47
N ASP A 113 -44.61 20.08 -37.49
CA ASP A 113 -43.56 20.88 -36.83
C ASP A 113 -43.44 20.84 -35.29
N ALA A 114 -42.28 21.30 -34.82
CA ALA A 114 -41.99 21.68 -33.43
C ALA A 114 -42.47 23.12 -33.12
N PRO A 115 -42.45 23.62 -31.85
CA PRO A 115 -41.20 23.93 -31.16
C PRO A 115 -41.16 23.75 -29.61
N GLU A 116 -39.94 23.85 -29.07
CA GLU A 116 -39.58 24.16 -27.66
C GLU A 116 -39.86 25.66 -27.31
N PRO A 117 -39.54 26.25 -26.12
CA PRO A 117 -39.01 25.70 -24.84
C PRO A 117 -39.70 26.25 -23.55
N ALA A 118 -39.28 25.77 -22.36
CA ALA A 118 -39.14 26.48 -21.05
C ALA A 118 -38.90 25.45 -19.91
N ARG A 119 -38.05 25.58 -18.86
CA ARG A 119 -37.67 26.67 -17.91
C ARG A 119 -38.82 27.11 -16.97
N THR A 120 -38.69 27.18 -15.63
CA THR A 120 -37.58 26.82 -14.71
C THR A 120 -38.05 25.77 -13.68
N THR A 121 -38.08 25.84 -12.33
CA THR A 121 -37.73 26.83 -11.28
C THR A 121 -37.42 26.05 -9.97
N ALA A 122 -36.63 26.60 -9.04
CA ALA A 122 -36.13 25.89 -7.85
C ALA A 122 -36.90 26.19 -6.54
N GLN A 123 -36.72 25.35 -5.51
CA GLN A 123 -36.79 25.75 -4.09
C GLN A 123 -36.01 24.80 -3.16
N GLN A 124 -35.58 25.32 -2.01
CA GLN A 124 -34.65 24.69 -1.05
C GLN A 124 -35.37 24.21 0.24
N PRO A 125 -34.71 23.46 1.16
CA PRO A 125 -35.38 22.70 2.21
C PRO A 125 -35.93 23.55 3.37
N ARG A 126 -36.88 22.99 4.12
CA ARG A 126 -37.47 23.59 5.33
C ARG A 126 -36.74 23.11 6.59
N HIS A 127 -36.33 24.04 7.44
CA HIS A 127 -35.81 23.75 8.78
C HIS A 127 -36.95 23.42 9.77
N PRO A 128 -36.78 22.40 10.64
CA PRO A 128 -37.50 22.29 11.90
C PRO A 128 -37.02 23.34 12.93
N ARG A 129 -37.80 23.51 14.01
CA ARG A 129 -37.63 24.52 15.07
C ARG A 129 -36.97 23.92 16.32
N PRO A 130 -36.28 24.70 17.18
CA PRO A 130 -35.69 24.15 18.42
C PRO A 130 -36.73 23.78 19.47
N GLU A 131 -36.48 22.72 20.22
CA GLU A 131 -37.13 22.38 21.48
C GLU A 131 -36.06 22.14 22.59
N GLU A 132 -36.53 21.91 23.81
CA GLU A 132 -35.80 22.16 25.07
C GLU A 132 -34.78 21.08 25.50
N PRO A 133 -33.89 21.36 26.49
CA PRO A 133 -32.64 20.62 26.64
C PRO A 133 -32.83 19.20 27.18
N GLY A 134 -32.67 18.22 26.28
CA GLY A 134 -32.48 16.82 26.65
C GLY A 134 -31.21 16.62 27.47
N SER A 135 -31.25 15.65 28.39
CA SER A 135 -30.10 15.18 29.17
C SER A 135 -28.88 14.92 28.29
N PRO A 136 -27.64 15.14 28.78
CA PRO A 136 -26.44 14.92 27.98
C PRO A 136 -26.38 13.46 27.53
N VAL A 137 -26.60 13.24 26.23
CA VAL A 137 -26.30 11.98 25.58
C VAL A 137 -24.82 11.74 25.78
N ALA A 138 -24.46 10.67 26.49
CA ALA A 138 -23.08 10.26 26.65
C ALA A 138 -22.51 9.96 25.26
N VAL A 139 -21.69 10.88 24.76
CA VAL A 139 -20.88 10.64 23.57
C VAL A 139 -19.99 9.45 23.92
N PRO A 140 -20.05 8.32 23.18
CA PRO A 140 -19.22 7.17 23.52
C PRO A 140 -17.76 7.59 23.46
N ASP A 141 -17.01 7.30 24.54
CA ASP A 141 -15.60 7.66 24.63
C ASP A 141 -14.85 7.15 23.40
N SER A 142 -14.21 8.07 22.69
CA SER A 142 -13.50 7.75 21.46
C SER A 142 -12.26 6.93 21.80
N VAL A 143 -12.39 5.61 21.70
CA VAL A 143 -11.33 4.63 21.95
C VAL A 143 -10.03 5.13 21.28
N PRO A 144 -8.93 5.32 22.05
CA PRO A 144 -7.68 5.84 21.50
C PRO A 144 -7.25 5.01 20.27
N PRO A 145 -6.81 5.64 19.16
CA PRO A 145 -6.61 4.91 17.89
C PRO A 145 -5.71 3.67 17.98
N ALA A 146 -4.73 3.65 18.89
CA ALA A 146 -3.88 2.49 19.15
C ALA A 146 -4.63 1.33 19.83
N ALA A 147 -5.58 1.61 20.74
CA ALA A 147 -6.43 0.61 21.36
C ALA A 147 -7.46 0.05 20.36
N GLY A 148 -7.96 0.89 19.44
CA GLY A 148 -8.79 0.44 18.32
C GLY A 148 -8.06 -0.54 17.40
N LEU A 149 -6.78 -0.27 17.08
CA LEU A 149 -5.93 -1.20 16.33
C LEU A 149 -5.68 -2.51 17.10
N ALA A 150 -5.34 -2.44 18.39
CA ALA A 150 -5.11 -3.62 19.21
C ALA A 150 -6.34 -4.54 19.30
N GLN A 151 -7.54 -3.98 19.47
CA GLN A 151 -8.78 -4.75 19.44
C GLN A 151 -9.02 -5.39 18.07
N HIS A 152 -8.85 -4.63 16.97
CA HIS A 152 -9.04 -5.16 15.63
C HIS A 152 -8.11 -6.35 15.31
N LEU A 153 -6.84 -6.27 15.73
CA LEU A 153 -5.87 -7.35 15.58
C LEU A 153 -6.22 -8.56 16.46
N GLN A 154 -6.70 -8.33 17.69
CA GLN A 154 -7.17 -9.39 18.58
C GLN A 154 -8.40 -10.12 17.99
N ASP A 155 -9.36 -9.37 17.44
CA ASP A 155 -10.55 -9.95 16.80
C ASP A 155 -10.19 -10.77 15.55
N ALA A 156 -9.20 -10.30 14.77
CA ALA A 156 -8.66 -11.02 13.62
C ALA A 156 -7.93 -12.32 14.01
N ALA A 157 -7.05 -12.27 15.02
CA ALA A 157 -6.36 -13.46 15.54
C ALA A 157 -7.34 -14.46 16.17
N ALA A 158 -8.34 -13.99 16.92
CA ALA A 158 -9.40 -14.84 17.47
C ALA A 158 -10.24 -15.53 16.37
N ALA A 159 -10.51 -14.84 15.26
CA ALA A 159 -11.18 -15.44 14.11
C ALA A 159 -10.29 -16.47 13.39
N ASP A 160 -9.01 -16.16 13.15
CA ASP A 160 -8.08 -17.08 12.48
C ASP A 160 -7.86 -18.39 13.26
N ARG A 161 -7.85 -18.31 14.60
CA ARG A 161 -7.76 -19.47 15.51
C ARG A 161 -9.02 -20.34 15.59
N THR A 162 -10.09 -19.98 14.90
CA THR A 162 -11.22 -20.92 14.66
C THR A 162 -10.93 -21.91 13.53
N CYS A 163 -9.88 -21.70 12.73
CA CYS A 163 -9.46 -22.62 11.68
C CYS A 163 -8.58 -23.74 12.25
N ASN A 164 -9.06 -24.98 12.20
CA ASN A 164 -8.29 -26.16 12.65
C ASN A 164 -6.90 -26.26 12.01
N THR A 165 -6.76 -25.88 10.73
CA THR A 165 -5.47 -25.91 10.00
C THR A 165 -4.51 -24.84 10.53
N HIS A 166 -5.00 -23.65 10.89
CA HIS A 166 -4.20 -22.62 11.56
C HIS A 166 -3.72 -23.12 12.92
N GLU A 167 -4.63 -23.61 13.77
CA GLU A 167 -4.27 -24.11 15.10
C GLU A 167 -3.30 -25.30 15.04
N ALA A 168 -3.46 -26.23 14.10
CA ALA A 168 -2.53 -27.33 13.90
C ALA A 168 -1.11 -26.81 13.58
N VAL A 169 -0.97 -25.94 12.59
CA VAL A 169 0.33 -25.37 12.19
C VAL A 169 0.94 -24.51 13.31
N ARG A 170 0.12 -23.77 14.06
CA ARG A 170 0.55 -22.97 15.22
C ARG A 170 1.11 -23.86 16.34
N LEU A 171 0.45 -24.98 16.64
CA LEU A 171 0.92 -25.96 17.62
C LEU A 171 2.15 -26.75 17.14
N GLU A 172 2.23 -27.09 15.85
CA GLU A 172 3.42 -27.70 15.24
C GLU A 172 4.63 -26.75 15.29
N LEU A 173 4.43 -25.46 15.06
CA LEU A 173 5.44 -24.40 15.17
C LEU A 173 5.94 -24.27 16.62
N MET A 174 5.04 -24.17 17.60
CA MET A 174 5.43 -24.15 19.02
C MET A 174 6.20 -25.41 19.41
N ALA A 175 5.78 -26.59 18.92
CA ALA A 175 6.48 -27.84 19.17
C ALA A 175 7.82 -27.96 18.42
N ALA A 176 8.03 -27.25 17.31
CA ALA A 176 9.33 -27.14 16.65
C ALA A 176 10.29 -26.27 17.47
N LEU A 177 9.86 -25.07 17.85
CA LEU A 177 10.63 -24.13 18.67
C LEU A 177 11.02 -24.75 20.03
N LEU A 178 10.08 -25.43 20.71
CA LEU A 178 10.36 -26.16 21.96
C LEU A 178 11.39 -27.29 21.80
N ARG A 179 11.53 -27.88 20.62
CA ARG A 179 12.55 -28.92 20.36
C ARG A 179 13.95 -28.34 20.10
N ALA A 180 14.04 -27.08 19.70
CA ALA A 180 15.29 -26.32 19.60
C ALA A 180 15.69 -25.61 20.93
N ASP A 181 15.15 -26.06 22.08
CA ASP A 181 15.29 -25.44 23.42
C ASP A 181 14.86 -23.96 23.50
N LEU A 182 14.07 -23.49 22.52
CA LEU A 182 13.49 -22.16 22.52
C LEU A 182 12.18 -22.11 23.30
N LYS A 183 11.77 -20.91 23.72
CA LYS A 183 10.59 -20.67 24.56
C LYS A 183 9.53 -19.87 23.80
N PRO A 184 8.66 -20.54 23.02
CA PRO A 184 7.56 -19.89 22.34
C PRO A 184 6.43 -19.55 23.32
N GLU A 185 5.93 -18.32 23.22
CA GLU A 185 4.75 -17.81 23.91
C GLU A 185 3.66 -17.48 22.88
N SER A 186 2.43 -17.29 23.33
CA SER A 186 1.29 -16.89 22.49
C SER A 186 0.44 -15.88 23.25
N THR A 187 -0.14 -14.90 22.55
CA THR A 187 -0.91 -13.81 23.16
C THR A 187 -2.27 -13.65 22.45
N ALA A 188 -3.11 -12.73 22.91
CA ALA A 188 -4.40 -12.47 22.27
C ALA A 188 -4.27 -11.89 20.84
N ILE A 189 -3.09 -11.35 20.48
CA ILE A 189 -2.82 -10.70 19.18
C ILE A 189 -1.78 -11.47 18.35
N VAL A 190 -0.74 -12.04 18.99
CA VAL A 190 0.35 -12.75 18.31
C VAL A 190 0.14 -14.27 18.42
N ASP A 191 0.23 -14.99 17.31
CA ASP A 191 0.08 -16.46 17.28
C ASP A 191 1.21 -17.18 18.01
N VAL A 192 2.46 -16.86 17.64
CA VAL A 192 3.65 -17.24 18.40
C VAL A 192 4.63 -16.08 18.46
N SER A 193 5.22 -15.85 19.62
CA SER A 193 6.38 -14.97 19.84
C SER A 193 7.48 -15.75 20.54
N CYS A 194 8.74 -15.55 20.17
CA CYS A 194 9.87 -16.25 20.80
C CYS A 194 11.11 -15.36 20.85
N VAL A 195 11.78 -15.31 22.00
CA VAL A 195 13.10 -14.66 22.12
C VAL A 195 14.18 -15.63 21.65
N THR A 196 14.97 -15.19 20.67
CA THR A 196 16.07 -15.93 20.06
C THR A 196 17.41 -15.27 20.41
N GLY A 197 18.53 -15.92 20.06
CA GLY A 197 19.86 -15.28 20.11
C GLY A 197 20.03 -14.04 19.20
N THR A 198 19.06 -13.77 18.32
CA THR A 198 19.02 -12.56 17.47
C THR A 198 18.02 -11.49 17.96
N GLY A 199 17.34 -11.73 19.08
CA GLY A 199 16.26 -10.91 19.60
C GLY A 199 14.87 -11.56 19.45
N LEU A 200 13.83 -10.76 19.64
CA LEU A 200 12.43 -11.17 19.54
C LEU A 200 12.06 -11.49 18.08
N ALA A 201 11.62 -12.73 17.86
CA ALA A 201 10.96 -13.17 16.65
C ALA A 201 9.44 -13.27 16.89
N VAL A 202 8.65 -12.86 15.90
CA VAL A 202 7.19 -13.03 15.90
C VAL A 202 6.73 -13.77 14.65
N TYR A 203 5.72 -14.61 14.83
CA TYR A 203 5.21 -15.54 13.83
C TYR A 203 3.70 -15.39 13.72
N GLU A 204 3.21 -15.36 12.48
CA GLU A 204 1.79 -15.26 12.13
C GLU A 204 1.42 -16.44 11.23
N VAL A 205 0.37 -17.19 11.60
CA VAL A 205 0.03 -18.44 10.92
C VAL A 205 -1.08 -18.19 9.90
N LEU A 206 -0.79 -18.43 8.63
CA LEU A 206 -1.82 -18.41 7.59
C LEU A 206 -2.46 -19.80 7.50
N GLY A 207 -3.73 -19.87 7.90
CA GLY A 207 -4.55 -21.09 7.84
C GLY A 207 -4.90 -21.52 6.41
N ASP A 208 -5.80 -22.49 6.31
CA ASP A 208 -6.06 -23.22 5.05
C ASP A 208 -6.34 -22.31 3.83
N GLY A 209 -5.86 -22.74 2.67
CA GLY A 209 -5.96 -22.04 1.38
C GLY A 209 -5.13 -20.76 1.22
N ARG A 210 -4.60 -20.17 2.30
CA ARG A 210 -3.94 -18.84 2.28
C ARG A 210 -2.45 -18.88 1.94
N THR A 211 -2.11 -19.50 0.82
CA THR A 211 -0.73 -19.60 0.31
C THR A 211 -0.45 -18.71 -0.91
N GLY A 212 -1.42 -17.94 -1.41
CA GLY A 212 -1.25 -17.03 -2.54
C GLY A 212 -0.57 -15.71 -2.16
N HIS A 213 0.09 -15.05 -3.11
CA HIS A 213 0.81 -13.81 -2.87
C HIS A 213 -0.07 -12.71 -2.24
N ALA A 214 -1.36 -12.67 -2.57
CA ALA A 214 -2.32 -11.74 -1.95
C ALA A 214 -2.48 -11.98 -0.44
N ASP A 215 -2.58 -13.24 -0.02
CA ASP A 215 -2.69 -13.65 1.38
C ASP A 215 -1.40 -13.38 2.14
N LEU A 216 -0.25 -13.74 1.56
CA LEU A 216 1.06 -13.45 2.15
C LEU A 216 1.27 -11.93 2.31
N ARG A 217 0.84 -11.10 1.34
CA ARG A 217 0.88 -9.63 1.51
C ARG A 217 -0.04 -9.13 2.63
N ALA A 218 -1.23 -9.73 2.80
CA ALA A 218 -2.15 -9.37 3.87
C ALA A 218 -1.61 -9.76 5.26
N GLY A 219 -1.07 -10.97 5.39
CA GLY A 219 -0.40 -11.44 6.61
C GLY A 219 0.84 -10.62 6.95
N ALA A 220 1.69 -10.30 5.98
CA ALA A 220 2.88 -9.47 6.21
C ALA A 220 2.53 -8.03 6.61
N ALA A 221 1.44 -7.47 6.05
CA ALA A 221 0.91 -6.18 6.52
C ALA A 221 0.42 -6.28 7.98
N ARG A 222 -0.33 -7.33 8.32
CA ARG A 222 -0.79 -7.60 9.69
C ARG A 222 0.37 -7.75 10.69
N LEU A 223 1.43 -8.47 10.34
CA LEU A 223 2.66 -8.58 11.14
C LEU A 223 3.33 -7.23 11.40
N LEU A 224 3.32 -6.32 10.43
CA LEU A 224 3.85 -4.96 10.60
C LEU A 224 2.96 -4.10 11.50
N GLU A 225 1.65 -4.33 11.51
CA GLU A 225 0.68 -3.68 12.40
C GLU A 225 0.76 -4.24 13.84
N VAL A 226 0.88 -5.55 14.00
CA VAL A 226 1.18 -6.24 15.28
C VAL A 226 2.49 -5.72 15.88
N ALA A 227 3.53 -5.51 15.06
CA ALA A 227 4.77 -4.88 15.51
C ALA A 227 4.64 -3.39 15.94
N ARG A 228 3.44 -2.78 15.84
CA ARG A 228 3.11 -1.47 16.44
C ARG A 228 2.41 -1.56 17.79
N THR A 229 1.89 -2.73 18.18
CA THR A 229 1.22 -2.95 19.48
C THR A 229 2.13 -3.58 20.53
N LEU A 230 3.29 -4.13 20.13
CA LEU A 230 4.27 -4.73 21.04
C LEU A 230 5.11 -3.68 21.78
N PRO A 231 5.56 -3.97 23.03
CA PRO A 231 6.41 -3.06 23.81
C PRO A 231 7.85 -3.01 23.28
N GLU A 232 8.32 -4.09 22.66
CA GLU A 232 9.61 -4.21 21.99
C GLU A 232 9.38 -4.42 20.49
N GLU A 233 10.19 -3.79 19.64
CA GLU A 233 10.12 -4.04 18.20
C GLU A 233 10.77 -5.39 17.88
N PRO A 234 10.10 -6.33 17.18
CA PRO A 234 10.67 -7.62 16.84
C PRO A 234 11.77 -7.50 15.76
N GLN A 235 12.89 -8.18 15.99
CA GLN A 235 14.04 -8.23 15.09
C GLN A 235 13.78 -9.12 13.87
N ARG A 236 12.97 -10.17 14.01
CA ARG A 236 12.53 -11.04 12.90
C ARG A 236 11.00 -11.18 12.89
N ARG A 237 10.41 -11.29 11.69
CA ARG A 237 8.98 -11.41 11.44
C ARG A 237 8.77 -12.51 10.42
N TYR A 238 7.96 -13.52 10.74
CA TYR A 238 7.79 -14.72 9.93
C TYR A 238 6.31 -14.98 9.61
N LEU A 239 5.99 -15.18 8.34
CA LEU A 239 4.75 -15.86 7.94
C LEU A 239 4.95 -17.36 7.95
N VAL A 240 3.95 -18.07 8.46
CA VAL A 240 4.00 -19.52 8.65
C VAL A 240 2.82 -20.16 7.93
N LEU A 241 3.10 -20.94 6.88
CA LEU A 241 2.08 -21.50 5.99
C LEU A 241 1.87 -23.01 6.23
N CYS A 242 0.64 -23.48 6.02
CA CYS A 242 0.30 -24.91 6.06
C CYS A 242 0.83 -25.75 4.88
N ALA A 243 1.30 -25.09 3.82
CA ALA A 243 1.84 -25.70 2.60
C ALA A 243 2.74 -24.67 1.87
N PRO A 244 3.55 -25.07 0.86
CA PRO A 244 4.35 -24.14 0.08
C PRO A 244 3.54 -22.99 -0.54
N PRO A 245 4.15 -21.81 -0.76
CA PRO A 245 3.49 -20.69 -1.43
C PRO A 245 3.00 -21.06 -2.83
N ALA A 246 1.80 -20.60 -3.21
CA ALA A 246 1.16 -20.97 -4.48
C ALA A 246 1.96 -20.47 -5.70
N GLU A 247 2.53 -19.27 -5.62
CA GLU A 247 3.49 -18.76 -6.61
C GLU A 247 4.92 -18.79 -6.04
N PRO A 248 5.91 -19.40 -6.73
CA PRO A 248 7.25 -19.62 -6.17
C PRO A 248 8.09 -18.34 -5.99
N TRP A 249 7.65 -17.22 -6.55
CA TRP A 249 8.26 -15.88 -6.38
C TRP A 249 7.64 -15.07 -5.23
N SER A 250 6.54 -15.55 -4.62
CA SER A 250 5.73 -14.76 -3.68
C SER A 250 6.45 -14.50 -2.36
N ALA A 251 7.16 -15.49 -1.81
CA ALA A 251 7.90 -15.40 -0.55
C ALA A 251 9.03 -14.37 -0.61
N SER A 252 9.93 -14.48 -1.59
CA SER A 252 11.03 -13.52 -1.79
C SER A 252 10.52 -12.12 -2.11
N CYS A 253 9.45 -11.99 -2.91
CA CYS A 253 8.79 -10.70 -3.15
C CYS A 253 8.25 -10.06 -1.85
N VAL A 254 7.69 -10.86 -0.93
CA VAL A 254 7.18 -10.37 0.37
C VAL A 254 8.32 -9.94 1.29
N ARG A 255 9.42 -10.71 1.36
CA ARG A 255 10.66 -10.31 2.01
C ARG A 255 11.18 -8.96 1.49
N ASP A 256 11.44 -8.85 0.19
CA ASP A 256 12.13 -7.72 -0.42
C ASP A 256 11.34 -6.40 -0.35
N VAL A 257 10.00 -6.50 -0.21
CA VAL A 257 9.09 -5.36 -0.16
C VAL A 257 8.65 -5.01 1.27
N LEU A 258 8.50 -5.99 2.17
CA LEU A 258 7.88 -5.81 3.50
C LEU A 258 8.80 -6.19 4.67
N GLY A 259 9.95 -6.83 4.46
CA GLY A 259 10.86 -7.23 5.53
C GLY A 259 10.33 -8.37 6.40
N VAL A 260 9.55 -9.27 5.80
CA VAL A 260 8.92 -10.43 6.44
C VAL A 260 9.38 -11.69 5.72
N ASP A 261 10.03 -12.60 6.46
CA ASP A 261 10.46 -13.91 5.95
C ASP A 261 9.25 -14.88 5.91
N VAL A 262 9.32 -15.95 5.11
CA VAL A 262 8.21 -16.90 4.94
C VAL A 262 8.72 -18.33 5.08
N VAL A 263 8.08 -19.10 5.96
CA VAL A 263 8.33 -20.54 6.18
C VAL A 263 7.04 -21.35 6.04
N TRP A 264 7.16 -22.62 5.68
CA TRP A 264 6.02 -23.50 5.41
C TRP A 264 6.26 -24.95 5.82
N ARG A 265 5.16 -25.67 6.10
CA ARG A 265 5.17 -27.12 6.28
C ARG A 265 5.42 -27.82 4.93
N THR A 266 6.23 -28.87 4.94
CA THR A 266 6.39 -29.78 3.78
C THR A 266 5.51 -31.03 3.93
N GLN A 267 5.26 -31.72 2.82
CA GLN A 267 4.46 -32.96 2.81
C GLN A 267 5.10 -34.08 3.65
N ASP A 268 6.44 -34.11 3.74
CA ASP A 268 7.20 -35.05 4.56
C ASP A 268 7.17 -34.72 6.07
N GLY A 269 6.36 -33.74 6.48
CA GLY A 269 6.25 -33.30 7.88
C GLY A 269 7.41 -32.45 8.36
N GLY A 270 8.28 -31.99 7.46
CA GLY A 270 9.38 -31.06 7.72
C GLY A 270 8.98 -29.58 7.60
N TRP A 271 9.99 -28.71 7.67
CA TRP A 271 9.83 -27.27 7.48
C TRP A 271 10.78 -26.78 6.39
N GLU A 272 10.27 -25.90 5.54
CA GLU A 272 11.00 -25.21 4.49
C GLU A 272 10.73 -23.70 4.56
N GLY A 273 11.43 -22.95 3.73
CA GLY A 273 11.39 -21.50 3.69
C GLY A 273 12.79 -20.91 3.67
N ASP A 274 12.88 -19.66 3.27
CA ASP A 274 14.11 -18.92 3.46
C ASP A 274 14.41 -18.75 4.96
N GLU A 275 15.69 -18.77 5.34
CA GLU A 275 16.12 -18.55 6.74
C GLU A 275 15.49 -19.53 7.77
N VAL A 276 14.96 -20.69 7.34
CA VAL A 276 14.22 -21.62 8.21
C VAL A 276 14.97 -22.05 9.48
N THR A 277 16.30 -22.21 9.44
CA THR A 277 17.14 -22.47 10.63
C THR A 277 17.21 -21.28 11.60
N ALA A 278 17.08 -20.04 11.12
CA ALA A 278 16.97 -18.85 11.96
C ALA A 278 15.52 -18.62 12.44
N ALA A 279 14.52 -19.16 11.71
CA ALA A 279 13.13 -19.12 12.08
C ALA A 279 12.77 -20.14 13.18
N LEU A 280 13.37 -21.33 13.16
CA LEU A 280 13.03 -22.43 14.07
C LEU A 280 14.13 -22.79 15.07
N GLY A 281 15.34 -22.25 14.91
CA GLY A 281 16.54 -22.68 15.61
C GLY A 281 17.22 -23.87 14.92
N ALA A 282 18.37 -24.27 15.46
CA ALA A 282 18.98 -25.55 15.14
C ALA A 282 18.43 -26.62 16.10
N GLY A 283 17.92 -27.73 15.53
CA GLY A 283 17.51 -28.94 16.25
C GLY A 283 18.40 -30.13 15.92
#